data_AF-A0AAJ0IF27-F1
#
_entry.id   AF-A0AAJ0IF27-F1
#
_cell.length_a   1.000
_cell.length_b   1.000
_cell.length_c   1.000
_cell.angle_alpha   90.00
_cell.angle_beta   90.00
_cell.angle_gamma   90.00
#
_symmetry.space_group_name_H-M   'P 1'
#
loop_
_entity.id
_entity.type
_entity.pdbx_description
1 polymer ?
#
loop_
_entity_poly.entity_id
_entity_poly.type
_entity_poly.pdbx_seq_one_letter_code
_entity_poly.pdbx_strand_id
1 'polypeptide(L)'
;MDGIANVVTVLGDRITNNVVGTFANMTAEKWIRLIIIVGAYALLRPYIIKLGGKAQMKKHEEESAEALRGTISPNELRGQKAMVRLPGEDSDSEDDEAQNGESSAADWGKKARKRQRMVIKKLIEAEEDKLRESKEEEEDKDIEEFLLKD
;
A
#
# COMPACT_ATOMS: atom_id res chain seq x y z
N MET A 1 4.40 -37.28 1.52
CA MET A 1 3.16 -36.73 2.11
C MET A 1 2.95 -37.20 3.55
N ASP A 2 3.38 -38.41 3.92
CA ASP A 2 3.21 -38.96 5.28
C ASP A 2 3.95 -38.20 6.40
N GLY A 3 5.10 -37.59 6.10
CA GLY A 3 5.82 -36.77 7.08
C GLY A 3 5.07 -35.49 7.47
N ILE A 4 4.36 -34.86 6.52
CA ILE A 4 3.58 -33.66 6.79
C ILE A 4 2.32 -34.02 7.58
N ALA A 5 1.65 -35.11 7.21
CA ALA A 5 0.51 -35.63 7.96
C ALA A 5 0.88 -35.93 9.42
N ASN A 6 2.01 -36.60 9.66
CA ASN A 6 2.52 -36.89 11.01
C ASN A 6 2.92 -35.63 11.79
N VAL A 7 3.47 -34.61 11.13
CA VAL A 7 3.78 -33.34 11.82
C VAL A 7 2.49 -32.62 12.22
N VAL A 8 1.45 -32.65 11.37
CA VAL A 8 0.15 -32.04 11.67
C VAL A 8 -0.55 -32.75 12.81
N THR A 9 -0.53 -34.09 12.86
CA THR A 9 -1.13 -34.84 13.97
C THR A 9 -0.38 -34.59 15.28
N VAL A 10 0.95 -34.65 15.28
CA VAL A 10 1.77 -34.39 16.48
C VAL A 10 1.60 -32.95 16.96
N LEU A 11 1.52 -31.98 16.05
CA LEU A 11 1.29 -30.59 16.41
C LEU A 11 -0.13 -30.39 16.96
N GLY A 12 -1.12 -31.02 16.33
CA GLY A 12 -2.51 -31.04 16.78
C GLY A 12 -2.62 -31.60 18.19
N ASP A 13 -2.05 -32.77 18.44
CA ASP A 13 -2.07 -33.44 19.75
C ASP A 13 -1.36 -32.61 20.82
N ARG A 14 -0.25 -31.94 20.49
CA ARG A 14 0.43 -31.03 21.43
C ARG A 14 -0.43 -29.82 21.74
N ILE A 15 -1.04 -29.20 20.74
CA ILE A 15 -1.89 -28.02 20.93
C ILE A 15 -3.12 -28.38 21.75
N THR A 16 -3.82 -29.47 21.41
CA THR A 16 -5.03 -29.88 22.12
C THR A 16 -4.72 -30.23 23.57
N ASN A 17 -3.70 -31.05 23.83
CA ASN A 17 -3.33 -31.42 25.20
C ASN A 17 -2.88 -30.21 26.03
N ASN A 18 -2.11 -29.28 25.45
CA ASN A 18 -1.65 -28.09 26.16
C ASN A 18 -2.78 -27.06 26.39
N VAL A 19 -3.62 -26.81 25.39
CA VAL A 19 -4.73 -25.85 25.50
C VAL A 19 -5.81 -26.39 26.43
N VAL A 20 -6.28 -27.63 26.21
CA VAL A 20 -7.29 -28.26 27.05
C VAL A 20 -6.76 -28.45 28.46
N GLY A 21 -5.51 -28.89 28.63
CA GLY A 21 -4.87 -29.01 29.94
C GLY A 21 -4.73 -27.67 30.67
N THR A 22 -4.48 -26.58 29.95
CA THR A 22 -4.42 -25.24 30.54
C THR A 22 -5.78 -24.82 31.08
N PHE A 23 -6.86 -25.00 30.31
CA PHE A 23 -8.22 -24.63 30.76
C PHE A 23 -8.80 -25.59 31.82
N ALA A 24 -8.49 -26.89 31.74
CA ALA A 24 -8.95 -27.89 32.70
C ALA A 24 -8.32 -27.70 34.10
N ASN A 25 -7.09 -27.18 34.17
CA ASN A 25 -6.37 -26.94 35.43
C ASN A 25 -6.47 -25.47 35.91
N MET A 26 -7.53 -24.75 35.51
CA MET A 26 -7.77 -23.38 35.94
C MET A 26 -8.46 -23.33 37.30
N THR A 27 -7.85 -22.62 38.25
CA THR A 27 -8.52 -22.22 39.49
C THR A 27 -9.40 -20.99 39.26
N ALA A 28 -10.37 -20.76 40.15
CA ALA A 28 -11.29 -19.62 40.07
C ALA A 28 -10.54 -18.26 40.04
N GLU A 29 -9.45 -18.14 40.79
CA GLU A 29 -8.60 -16.93 40.78
C GLU A 29 -8.02 -16.64 39.37
N LYS A 30 -7.55 -17.67 38.67
CA LYS A 30 -6.97 -17.51 37.32
C LYS A 30 -8.04 -17.11 36.30
N TRP A 31 -9.26 -17.62 36.44
CA TRP A 31 -10.40 -17.20 35.62
C TRP A 31 -10.74 -15.72 35.82
N ILE A 32 -10.83 -15.28 37.08
CA ILE A 32 -11.08 -13.87 37.40
C ILE A 32 -9.99 -12.98 36.79
N ARG A 33 -8.72 -13.35 36.93
CA ARG A 33 -7.59 -12.61 36.34
C ARG A 33 -7.70 -12.52 34.81
N LEU A 34 -8.05 -13.63 34.14
CA LEU A 34 -8.23 -13.66 32.69
C LEU A 34 -9.39 -12.74 32.24
N ILE A 35 -10.53 -12.80 32.94
CA ILE A 35 -11.69 -11.94 32.66
C ILE A 35 -11.32 -10.47 32.87
N ILE A 36 -10.58 -10.12 33.91
CA ILE A 36 -10.14 -8.74 34.15
C ILE A 36 -9.25 -8.24 33.01
N ILE A 37 -8.26 -9.03 32.57
CA ILE A 37 -7.35 -8.63 31.49
C ILE A 37 -8.12 -8.46 30.17
N VAL A 38 -8.94 -9.44 29.80
CA VAL A 38 -9.71 -9.42 28.55
C VAL A 38 -10.76 -8.30 28.59
N GLY A 39 -11.47 -8.16 29.71
CA GLY A 39 -12.47 -7.11 29.92
C GLY A 39 -11.85 -5.72 29.89
N ALA A 40 -10.72 -5.52 30.57
CA ALA A 40 -9.99 -4.26 30.53
C ALA A 40 -9.52 -3.92 29.11
N TYR A 41 -8.98 -4.88 28.35
CA TYR A 41 -8.61 -4.64 26.95
C TYR A 41 -9.82 -4.30 26.07
N ALA A 42 -10.93 -5.03 26.21
CA ALA A 42 -12.15 -4.78 25.45
C ALA A 42 -12.71 -3.37 25.71
N LEU A 43 -12.66 -2.91 26.96
CA LEU A 43 -13.05 -1.56 27.35
C LEU A 43 -12.05 -0.50 26.89
N LEU A 44 -10.74 -0.75 26.98
CA LEU A 44 -9.70 0.22 26.64
C LEU A 44 -9.54 0.43 25.13
N ARG A 45 -9.69 -0.64 24.33
CA ARG A 45 -9.52 -0.66 22.88
C ARG A 45 -10.24 0.48 22.13
N PRO A 46 -11.55 0.72 22.30
CA PRO A 46 -12.25 1.78 21.56
C PRO A 46 -11.68 3.17 21.84
N TYR A 47 -11.20 3.43 23.05
CA TYR A 47 -10.61 4.71 23.41
C TYR A 47 -9.24 4.91 22.78
N ILE A 48 -8.40 3.88 22.76
CA ILE A 48 -7.09 3.92 22.07
C ILE A 48 -7.30 4.21 20.58
N ILE A 49 -8.25 3.50 19.94
CA ILE A 49 -8.56 3.70 18.51
C ILE A 49 -9.06 5.14 18.26
N LYS A 50 -9.93 5.66 19.14
CA LYS A 50 -10.46 7.02 19.02
C LYS A 50 -9.37 8.09 19.15
N LEU A 51 -8.37 7.87 20.00
CA LEU A 51 -7.23 8.78 20.13
C LEU A 51 -6.30 8.73 18.91
N GLY A 52 -5.99 7.52 18.43
CA GLY A 52 -5.19 7.34 17.22
C GLY A 52 -5.86 7.93 15.99
N GLY A 53 -7.17 7.71 15.82
CA GLY A 53 -7.94 8.26 14.71
C GLY A 53 -7.96 9.80 14.71
N LYS A 54 -8.12 10.44 15.88
CA LYS A 54 -8.04 11.91 15.98
C LYS A 54 -6.66 12.46 15.59
N ALA A 55 -5.59 11.80 16.04
CA ALA A 55 -4.23 12.21 15.69
C ALA A 55 -3.97 12.04 14.18
N GLN A 56 -4.47 10.96 13.58
CA GLN A 56 -4.34 10.72 12.16
C GLN A 56 -5.13 11.73 11.32
N MET A 57 -6.38 12.04 11.70
CA MET A 57 -7.19 13.05 11.01
C MET A 57 -6.55 14.43 11.08
N LYS A 58 -6.00 14.82 12.24
CA LYS A 58 -5.29 16.09 12.39
C LYS A 58 -4.08 16.20 11.45
N LYS A 59 -3.29 15.13 11.31
CA LYS A 59 -2.16 15.12 10.35
C LYS A 59 -2.63 15.20 8.90
N HIS A 60 -3.69 14.47 8.54
CA HIS A 60 -4.28 14.57 7.19
C HIS A 60 -4.85 15.97 6.91
N GLU A 61 -5.45 16.62 7.89
CA GLU A 61 -5.93 18.01 7.77
C GLU A 61 -4.77 18.99 7.57
N GLU A 62 -3.68 18.86 8.35
CA GLU A 62 -2.45 19.67 8.19
C GLU A 62 -1.82 19.46 6.81
N GLU A 63 -1.62 18.21 6.38
CA GLU A 63 -1.09 17.87 5.04
C GLU A 63 -2.01 18.38 3.92
N SER A 64 -3.34 18.30 4.09
CA SER A 64 -4.30 18.82 3.11
C SER A 64 -4.32 20.34 3.04
N ALA A 65 -4.14 21.02 4.17
CA ALA A 65 -4.10 22.47 4.25
C ALA A 65 -2.79 23.01 3.66
N GLU A 66 -1.68 22.30 3.82
CA GLU A 66 -0.41 22.60 3.15
C GLU A 66 -0.52 22.35 1.64
N ALA A 67 -1.16 21.26 1.21
CA ALA A 67 -1.43 21.00 -0.20
C ALA A 67 -2.36 22.04 -0.85
N LEU A 68 -3.34 22.58 -0.10
CA LEU A 68 -4.24 23.66 -0.54
C LEU A 68 -3.58 25.04 -0.52
N ARG A 69 -2.58 25.25 0.35
CA ARG A 69 -1.74 26.46 0.35
C ARG A 69 -0.71 26.45 -0.79
N GLY A 70 -0.38 25.27 -1.32
CA GLY A 70 0.23 25.10 -2.64
C GLY A 70 -0.76 25.50 -3.72
N THR A 71 -0.53 26.63 -4.37
CA THR A 71 -1.38 27.22 -5.40
C THR A 71 -1.55 26.31 -6.62
N ILE A 72 -2.56 25.43 -6.63
CA ILE A 72 -3.01 24.76 -7.85
C ILE A 72 -4.18 25.56 -8.40
N SER A 73 -3.97 26.26 -9.52
CA SER A 73 -5.04 27.04 -10.13
C SER A 73 -5.99 26.07 -10.87
N PRO A 74 -7.33 26.28 -10.81
CA PRO A 74 -8.29 25.42 -11.51
C PRO A 74 -8.06 25.29 -13.02
N ASN A 75 -7.30 26.24 -13.61
CA ASN A 75 -6.97 26.26 -15.02
C ASN A 75 -5.85 25.27 -15.40
N GLU A 76 -5.07 24.78 -14.43
CA GLU A 76 -4.01 23.78 -14.63
C GLU A 76 -4.59 22.36 -14.80
N LEU A 77 -5.84 22.13 -14.40
CA LEU A 77 -6.52 20.83 -14.50
C LEU A 77 -7.25 20.62 -15.85
N ARG A 78 -7.40 21.67 -16.67
CA ARG A 78 -8.25 21.66 -17.87
C ARG A 78 -7.45 21.79 -19.16
N GLY A 79 -6.51 20.87 -19.37
CA GLY A 79 -5.82 20.73 -20.65
C GLY A 79 -4.40 20.23 -20.48
N GLN A 80 -4.19 18.93 -20.74
CA GLN A 80 -2.93 18.25 -21.03
C GLN A 80 -1.65 18.70 -20.28
N LYS A 81 -1.08 17.76 -19.50
CA LYS A 81 0.17 17.85 -18.71
C LYS A 81 0.08 18.54 -17.34
N ALA A 82 -1.01 18.33 -16.61
CA ALA A 82 -0.89 18.29 -15.16
C ALA A 82 -0.17 17.00 -14.79
N MET A 83 1.17 17.05 -14.79
CA MET A 83 1.97 16.26 -13.87
C MET A 83 1.41 16.60 -12.49
N VAL A 84 0.42 15.83 -12.05
CA VAL A 84 -0.11 15.90 -10.70
C VAL A 84 1.09 15.61 -9.83
N ARG A 85 1.71 16.67 -9.32
CA ARG A 85 2.77 16.62 -8.32
C ARG A 85 2.07 16.12 -7.06
N LEU A 86 1.88 14.81 -7.02
CA LEU A 86 1.23 14.09 -5.94
C LEU A 86 2.11 14.32 -4.71
N PRO A 87 1.55 14.60 -3.52
CA PRO A 87 2.35 14.78 -2.31
C PRO A 87 3.36 13.62 -2.15
N GLY A 88 4.65 13.92 -2.38
CA GLY A 88 5.72 12.93 -2.52
C GLY A 88 6.63 13.06 -3.76
N GLU A 89 6.35 13.97 -4.70
CA GLU A 89 7.16 14.21 -5.91
C GLU A 89 8.32 15.23 -5.70
N ASP A 90 8.80 15.41 -4.47
CA ASP A 90 9.99 16.23 -4.13
C ASP A 90 11.18 15.35 -3.72
N SER A 91 11.39 14.23 -4.41
CA SER A 91 12.63 13.44 -4.27
C SER A 91 13.01 12.79 -5.60
N ASP A 92 12.95 13.59 -6.66
CA ASP A 92 13.64 13.31 -7.93
C ASP A 92 14.97 14.09 -8.01
N SER A 93 15.54 14.41 -6.84
CA SER A 93 16.96 14.75 -6.71
C SER A 93 17.73 13.44 -6.65
N GLU A 94 18.45 13.10 -7.71
CA GLU A 94 19.43 12.01 -7.72
C GLU A 94 20.69 12.33 -6.87
N ASP A 95 20.53 12.82 -5.64
CA ASP A 95 21.63 12.97 -4.68
C ASP A 95 21.10 13.17 -3.26
N ASP A 96 20.80 12.07 -2.55
CA ASP A 96 20.74 12.06 -1.09
C ASP A 96 20.96 10.62 -0.56
N GLU A 97 22.07 10.02 -0.99
CA GLU A 97 22.79 9.11 -0.09
C GLU A 97 23.47 9.95 1.00
N ALA A 98 22.74 10.24 2.08
CA ALA A 98 23.22 10.14 3.46
C ALA A 98 22.42 11.05 4.41
N GLN A 99 22.10 10.49 5.58
CA GLN A 99 21.67 11.18 6.81
C GLN A 99 20.22 11.67 6.85
N ASN A 100 19.31 10.82 7.35
CA ASN A 100 18.70 11.09 8.66
C ASN A 100 17.96 9.84 9.17
N GLY A 101 18.30 9.38 10.37
CA GLY A 101 17.74 8.20 11.01
C GLY A 101 16.40 8.48 11.68
N GLU A 102 15.32 8.54 10.91
CA GLU A 102 13.97 8.57 11.46
C GLU A 102 13.05 7.60 10.70
N SER A 103 13.10 6.32 11.10
CA SER A 103 12.21 5.29 10.60
C SER A 103 10.81 5.45 11.21
N SER A 104 10.05 6.40 10.67
CA SER A 104 8.62 6.48 10.92
C SER A 104 7.97 5.16 10.46
N ALA A 105 7.16 4.54 11.33
CA ALA A 105 6.43 3.30 11.08
C ALA A 105 5.44 3.37 9.88
N ALA A 106 5.40 4.48 9.14
CA ALA A 106 4.63 4.70 7.93
C ALA A 106 5.33 4.22 6.63
N ASP A 107 6.60 3.78 6.68
CA ASP A 107 7.41 3.48 5.49
C ASP A 107 7.36 2.04 4.96
N TRP A 108 6.69 1.12 5.65
CA TRP A 108 6.71 -0.33 5.32
C TRP A 108 6.10 -0.71 3.96
N GLY A 109 5.51 0.23 3.22
CA GLY A 109 4.91 -0.02 1.91
C GLY A 109 5.35 0.91 0.79
N LYS A 110 6.16 1.96 1.06
CA LYS A 110 6.48 2.97 0.04
C LYS A 110 7.25 2.38 -1.13
N LYS A 111 8.26 1.54 -0.87
CA LYS A 111 9.08 0.89 -1.90
C LYS A 111 8.27 -0.09 -2.76
N ALA A 112 7.35 -0.84 -2.15
CA ALA A 112 6.46 -1.75 -2.88
C ALA A 112 5.48 -0.99 -3.79
N ARG A 113 4.87 0.08 -3.28
CA ARG A 113 3.99 0.96 -4.06
C ARG A 113 4.74 1.66 -5.21
N LYS A 114 5.98 2.13 -4.98
CA LYS A 114 6.84 2.71 -6.05
C LYS A 114 7.11 1.69 -7.16
N ARG A 115 7.44 0.44 -6.81
CA ARG A 115 7.64 -0.64 -7.79
C ARG A 115 6.35 -0.95 -8.58
N GLN A 116 5.21 -1.03 -7.92
CA GLN A 116 3.91 -1.26 -8.58
C GLN A 116 3.59 -0.15 -9.59
N ARG A 117 3.84 1.11 -9.24
CA ARG A 117 3.63 2.26 -10.14
C ARG A 117 4.57 2.24 -11.35
N MET A 118 5.84 1.88 -11.15
CA MET A 118 6.79 1.77 -12.26
C MET A 118 6.40 0.67 -13.26
N VAL A 119 5.83 -0.44 -12.79
CA VAL A 119 5.33 -1.50 -13.67
C VAL A 119 4.13 -1.03 -14.48
N ILE A 120 3.18 -0.33 -13.84
CA ILE A 120 2.01 0.25 -14.54
C ILE A 120 2.45 1.29 -15.57
N LYS A 121 3.39 2.18 -15.23
CA LYS A 121 3.93 3.19 -16.15
C LYS A 121 4.55 2.54 -17.39
N LYS A 122 5.37 1.50 -17.21
CA LYS A 122 6.00 0.76 -18.32
C LYS A 122 4.98 0.02 -19.19
N LEU A 123 3.91 -0.50 -18.61
CA LEU A 123 2.84 -1.15 -19.36
C LEU A 123 2.06 -0.17 -20.25
N ILE A 124 1.76 1.03 -19.72
CA ILE A 124 1.08 2.09 -20.46
C ILE A 124 1.98 2.62 -21.59
N GLU A 125 3.25 2.87 -21.31
CA GLU A 125 4.24 3.33 -22.30
C GLU A 125 4.39 2.34 -23.47
N ALA A 126 4.46 1.03 -23.17
CA ALA A 126 4.52 -0.01 -24.19
C ALA A 126 3.22 -0.14 -25.02
N GLU A 127 2.06 0.25 -24.48
CA GLU A 127 0.80 0.29 -25.22
C GLU A 127 0.72 1.52 -26.14
N GLU A 128 1.18 2.68 -25.65
CA GLU A 128 1.28 3.91 -26.45
C GLU A 128 2.26 3.74 -27.62
N ASP A 129 3.40 3.10 -27.42
CA ASP A 129 4.39 2.85 -28.48
C ASP A 129 3.83 1.93 -29.56
N LYS A 130 3.15 0.83 -29.18
CA LYS A 130 2.47 -0.05 -30.14
C LYS A 130 1.38 0.66 -30.94
N LEU A 131 0.64 1.56 -30.30
CA LEU A 131 -0.40 2.33 -30.97
C LEU A 131 0.22 3.33 -31.97
N ARG A 132 1.40 3.89 -31.67
CA ARG A 132 2.15 4.75 -32.60
C ARG A 132 2.66 3.96 -33.79
N GLU A 133 3.31 2.83 -33.56
CA GLU A 133 3.79 1.94 -34.64
C GLU A 133 2.62 1.51 -35.55
N SER A 134 1.46 1.15 -34.99
CA SER A 134 0.30 0.77 -35.81
C SER A 134 -0.25 1.92 -36.68
N LYS A 135 -0.14 3.17 -36.19
CA LYS A 135 -0.57 4.35 -36.95
C LYS A 135 0.43 4.71 -38.04
N GLU A 136 1.72 4.62 -37.73
CA GLU A 136 2.78 4.82 -38.72
C GLU A 136 2.69 3.77 -39.85
N GLU A 137 2.38 2.50 -39.53
CA GLU A 137 2.14 1.46 -40.53
C GLU A 137 0.87 1.65 -41.37
N GLU A 138 -0.18 2.29 -40.84
CA GLU A 138 -1.39 2.64 -41.60
C GLU A 138 -1.14 3.85 -42.52
N GLU A 139 -0.42 4.86 -42.02
CA GLU A 139 -0.03 6.05 -42.80
C GLU A 139 0.90 5.69 -43.96
N ASP A 140 1.83 4.74 -43.78
CA ASP A 140 2.71 4.26 -44.85
C ASP A 140 1.95 3.45 -45.92
N LYS A 141 0.96 2.62 -45.53
CA LYS A 141 0.11 1.86 -46.48
C LYS A 141 -0.73 2.77 -47.37
N ASP A 142 -1.26 3.85 -46.80
CA ASP A 142 -2.04 4.84 -47.55
C ASP A 142 -1.17 5.57 -48.60
N ILE A 143 0.14 5.66 -48.40
CA ILE A 143 1.09 6.26 -49.36
C ILE A 143 1.47 5.27 -50.48
N GLU A 144 1.60 3.96 -50.17
CA GLU A 144 1.90 2.92 -51.15
C GLU A 144 0.83 2.81 -52.25
N GLU A 145 -0.46 3.04 -51.92
CA GLU A 145 -1.56 3.02 -52.89
C GLU A 145 -1.39 4.10 -53.99
N PHE A 146 -0.70 5.21 -53.70
CA PHE A 146 -0.43 6.27 -54.68
C PHE A 146 0.79 6.03 -55.57
N LEU A 147 1.65 5.06 -55.26
CA LEU A 147 2.89 4.78 -55.99
C LEU A 147 2.75 3.70 -57.08
N LEU A 148 1.65 2.93 -57.10
CA LEU A 148 1.38 1.87 -58.10
C LEU A 148 0.56 2.32 -59.31
N LYS A 149 0.26 3.62 -59.43
CA LYS A 149 -0.58 4.16 -60.50
C LYS A 149 0.26 4.78 -61.62
N ASP A 150 0.84 3.91 -62.45
CA ASP A 150 1.28 4.22 -63.83
C ASP A 150 0.48 3.36 -64.82
#